data_AF-A0A2W4MM65-F1
#
_entry.id   AF-A0A2W4MM65-F1
#
_cell.length_a   1.000
_cell.length_b   1.000
_cell.length_c   1.000
_cell.angle_alpha   90.00
_cell.angle_beta   90.00
_cell.angle_gamma   90.00
#
_symmetry.space_group_name_H-M   'P 1'
#
loop_
_entity.id
_entity.type
_entity.pdbx_description
1 polymer ?
#
loop_
_entity_poly.entity_id
_entity_poly.type
_entity_poly.pdbx_seq_one_letter_code
_entity_poly.pdbx_strand_id
1 'polypeptide(L)'
;PTVTGAEEERANYMIDGWQVSIPAGGQHAAEAALFIRYAFIEKSAEMGYQTLNGTCVRSQFGAWEEGVRAKMGADNRMAPHLSKFTDTGGVATNFFPALPVTAFYQDELNRVYDLVMRGEMTPQAGLDEVTKNVQAELDKALSS
;
A
#
# COMPACT_ATOMS: atom_id res chain seq x y z
N PRO A 1 0.90 -13.74 4.11
CA PRO A 1 0.28 -15.08 4.12
C PRO A 1 -1.00 -15.08 4.96
N THR A 2 -2.09 -15.53 4.37
CA THR A 2 -3.34 -15.79 5.07
C THR A 2 -3.28 -17.11 5.83
N VAL A 3 -4.27 -17.37 6.69
CA VAL A 3 -4.26 -18.46 7.67
C VAL A 3 -4.15 -19.83 6.99
N THR A 4 -4.83 -20.05 5.86
CA THR A 4 -4.81 -21.35 5.14
C THR A 4 -4.04 -21.30 3.82
N GLY A 5 -3.81 -20.10 3.28
CA GLY A 5 -3.17 -19.89 1.98
C GLY A 5 -4.10 -20.14 0.79
N ALA A 6 -5.40 -20.30 1.03
CA ALA A 6 -6.40 -20.46 -0.03
C ALA A 6 -6.51 -19.19 -0.89
N GLU A 7 -6.86 -19.32 -2.17
CA GLU A 7 -6.88 -18.18 -3.10
C GLU A 7 -7.96 -17.16 -2.73
N GLU A 8 -9.07 -17.62 -2.17
CA GLU A 8 -10.18 -16.79 -1.71
C GLU A 8 -9.77 -15.88 -0.55
N GLU A 9 -8.80 -16.31 0.27
CA GLU A 9 -8.28 -15.51 1.37
C GLU A 9 -7.46 -14.31 0.89
N ARG A 10 -7.07 -14.24 -0.39
CA ARG A 10 -6.38 -13.06 -0.95
C ARG A 10 -7.23 -11.80 -0.89
N ALA A 11 -8.56 -11.93 -0.83
CA ALA A 11 -9.46 -10.80 -0.57
C ALA A 11 -9.14 -10.11 0.77
N ASN A 12 -8.66 -10.87 1.76
CA ASN A 12 -8.31 -10.34 3.08
C ASN A 12 -7.02 -9.51 3.08
N TYR A 13 -6.24 -9.54 1.99
CA TYR A 13 -5.00 -8.79 1.95
C TYR A 13 -5.22 -7.28 1.92
N MET A 14 -4.24 -6.60 2.50
CA MET A 14 -4.10 -5.15 2.41
C MET A 14 -3.55 -4.81 1.03
N ILE A 15 -4.25 -3.95 0.31
CA ILE A 15 -3.68 -3.26 -0.85
C ILE A 15 -3.27 -1.86 -0.42
N ASP A 16 -2.06 -1.49 -0.80
CA ASP A 16 -1.50 -0.17 -0.58
C ASP A 16 -1.19 0.47 -1.94
N GLY A 17 -1.15 1.80 -1.97
CA GLY A 17 -0.93 2.57 -3.17
C GLY A 17 -0.54 4.00 -2.86
N TRP A 18 0.01 4.67 -3.86
CA TRP A 18 0.38 6.07 -3.73
C TRP A 18 -0.87 6.95 -3.84
N GLN A 19 -1.16 7.70 -2.78
CA GLN A 19 -2.09 8.81 -2.87
C GLN A 19 -1.35 10.05 -3.38
N VAL A 20 -1.79 10.57 -4.53
CA VAL A 20 -1.24 11.80 -5.11
C VAL A 20 -2.20 12.94 -4.80
N SER A 21 -1.69 14.02 -4.21
CA SER A 21 -2.50 15.16 -3.80
C SER A 21 -1.91 16.47 -4.31
N ILE A 22 -2.78 17.46 -4.47
CA ILE A 22 -2.40 18.83 -4.83
C ILE A 22 -2.30 19.63 -3.52
N PRO A 23 -1.15 20.21 -3.18
CA PRO A 23 -1.00 21.01 -1.97
C PRO A 23 -1.97 22.18 -1.93
N ALA A 24 -2.54 22.46 -0.76
CA ALA A 24 -3.36 23.64 -0.54
C ALA A 24 -2.54 24.92 -0.82
N GLY A 25 -3.14 25.87 -1.55
CA GLY A 25 -2.47 27.11 -1.95
C GLY A 25 -1.51 26.96 -3.15
N GLY A 26 -1.45 25.78 -3.78
CA GLY A 26 -0.66 25.58 -5.00
C GLY A 26 -1.11 26.50 -6.15
N GLN A 27 -0.16 27.13 -6.84
CA GLN A 27 -0.42 28.13 -7.88
C GLN A 27 -0.93 27.54 -9.21
N HIS A 28 -0.75 26.23 -9.42
CA HIS A 28 -1.07 25.52 -10.66
C HIS A 28 -1.98 24.31 -10.42
N ALA A 29 -3.01 24.48 -9.59
CA ALA A 29 -3.88 23.37 -9.19
C ALA A 29 -4.62 22.74 -10.38
N ALA A 30 -5.01 23.54 -11.39
CA ALA A 30 -5.71 23.04 -12.57
C ALA A 30 -4.79 22.16 -13.45
N GLU A 31 -3.57 22.61 -13.70
CA GLU A 31 -2.56 21.88 -14.47
C GLU A 31 -2.11 20.62 -13.74
N ALA A 32 -1.94 20.70 -12.42
CA ALA A 32 -1.63 19.54 -11.59
C ALA A 32 -2.75 18.49 -11.66
N ALA A 33 -4.03 18.90 -11.64
CA ALA A 33 -5.15 17.97 -11.77
C ALA A 33 -5.17 17.27 -13.13
N LEU A 34 -4.86 17.99 -14.22
CA LEU A 34 -4.72 17.41 -15.56
C LEU A 34 -3.57 16.39 -15.61
N PHE A 35 -2.42 16.74 -15.03
CA PHE A 35 -1.29 15.83 -14.94
C PHE A 35 -1.62 14.56 -14.15
N ILE A 36 -2.25 14.68 -12.98
CA ILE A 36 -2.64 13.53 -12.16
C ILE A 36 -3.58 12.60 -12.94
N ARG A 37 -4.60 13.17 -13.59
CA ARG A 37 -5.52 12.40 -14.44
C ARG A 37 -4.78 11.69 -15.56
N TYR A 38 -3.91 12.39 -16.29
CA TYR A 38 -3.14 11.79 -17.36
C TYR A 38 -2.25 10.64 -16.84
N ALA A 39 -1.41 10.92 -15.85
CA ALA A 39 -0.35 10.01 -15.42
C ALA A 39 -0.88 8.79 -14.64
N PHE A 40 -1.87 8.99 -13.77
CA PHE A 40 -2.34 7.95 -12.85
C PHE A 40 -3.65 7.30 -13.31
N ILE A 41 -4.42 7.91 -14.20
CA ILE A 41 -5.69 7.32 -14.68
C ILE A 41 -5.57 6.91 -16.15
N GLU A 42 -5.31 7.84 -17.06
CA GLU A 42 -5.36 7.58 -18.50
C GLU A 42 -4.16 6.76 -18.99
N LYS A 43 -2.97 7.02 -18.43
CA LYS A 43 -1.70 6.38 -18.76
C LYS A 43 -1.10 5.61 -17.59
N SER A 44 -1.94 5.13 -16.67
CA SER A 44 -1.52 4.46 -15.43
C SER A 44 -0.54 3.32 -15.66
N ALA A 45 -0.80 2.43 -16.63
CA ALA A 45 0.13 1.36 -16.98
C ALA A 45 1.45 1.91 -17.52
N GLU A 46 1.38 2.80 -18.52
CA GLU A 46 2.55 3.39 -19.17
C GLU A 46 3.46 4.10 -18.16
N MET A 47 2.91 5.00 -17.36
CA MET A 47 3.67 5.70 -16.33
C MET A 47 4.15 4.76 -15.23
N GLY A 48 3.33 3.77 -14.85
CA GLY A 48 3.70 2.74 -13.87
C GLY A 48 4.95 1.99 -14.30
N TYR A 49 4.93 1.32 -15.46
CA TYR A 49 6.11 0.57 -15.91
C TYR A 49 7.26 1.50 -16.32
N GLN A 50 6.99 2.74 -16.75
CA GLN A 50 8.06 3.68 -17.07
C GLN A 50 8.87 4.09 -15.84
N THR A 51 8.20 4.24 -14.69
CA THR A 51 8.80 4.69 -13.42
C THR A 51 9.06 3.56 -12.43
N LEU A 52 8.83 2.29 -12.81
CA LEU A 52 8.89 1.12 -11.92
C LEU A 52 7.93 1.23 -10.71
N ASN A 53 6.82 1.94 -10.87
CA ASN A 53 5.70 1.96 -9.95
C ASN A 53 4.63 0.92 -10.36
N GLY A 54 3.61 0.75 -9.52
CA GLY A 54 2.40 0.00 -9.88
C GLY A 54 1.40 0.86 -10.67
N THR A 55 0.49 0.21 -11.41
CA THR A 55 -0.69 0.87 -11.96
C THR A 55 -1.82 0.90 -10.93
N CYS A 56 -2.56 2.01 -10.85
CA CYS A 56 -3.73 2.16 -9.97
C CYS A 56 -5.06 1.92 -10.69
N VAL A 57 -5.05 1.41 -11.92
CA VAL A 57 -6.25 1.10 -12.71
C VAL A 57 -6.27 -0.38 -13.06
N ARG A 58 -7.20 -1.13 -12.47
CA ARG A 58 -7.30 -2.60 -12.63
C ARG A 58 -7.37 -3.04 -14.09
N SER A 59 -8.12 -2.32 -14.93
CA SER A 59 -8.24 -2.65 -16.36
C SER A 59 -6.94 -2.46 -17.15
N GLN A 60 -5.91 -1.85 -16.56
CA GLN A 60 -4.61 -1.61 -17.17
C GLN A 60 -3.51 -2.57 -16.65
N PHE A 61 -3.85 -3.53 -15.78
CA PHE A 61 -2.89 -4.48 -15.20
C PHE A 61 -2.09 -5.26 -16.26
N GLY A 62 -2.76 -5.79 -17.28
CA GLY A 62 -2.07 -6.54 -18.36
C GLY A 62 -1.03 -5.69 -19.11
N ALA A 63 -1.41 -4.46 -19.50
CA ALA A 63 -0.49 -3.54 -20.18
C ALA A 63 0.69 -3.12 -19.28
N TRP A 64 0.45 -2.98 -17.98
CA TRP A 64 1.51 -2.72 -17.01
C TRP A 64 2.47 -3.90 -16.90
N GLU A 65 1.96 -5.13 -16.76
CA GLU A 65 2.77 -6.34 -16.67
C GLU A 65 3.64 -6.54 -17.91
N GLU A 66 3.08 -6.36 -19.11
CA GLU A 66 3.81 -6.45 -20.36
C GLU A 66 4.97 -5.44 -20.41
N GLY A 67 4.69 -4.17 -20.07
CA GLY A 67 5.71 -3.12 -20.05
C GLY A 67 6.81 -3.36 -19.01
N VAL A 68 6.46 -3.84 -17.82
CA VAL A 68 7.44 -4.19 -16.78
C VAL A 68 8.27 -5.40 -17.22
N ARG A 69 7.66 -6.47 -17.77
CA ARG A 69 8.41 -7.64 -18.28
C ARG A 69 9.39 -7.24 -19.37
N ALA A 70 8.97 -6.39 -20.31
CA ALA A 70 9.85 -5.89 -21.37
C ALA A 70 11.08 -5.16 -20.80
N LYS A 71 10.90 -4.37 -19.73
CA LYS A 71 11.99 -3.69 -19.03
C LYS A 71 12.88 -4.60 -18.20
N MET A 72 12.28 -5.61 -17.56
CA MET A 72 13.02 -6.59 -16.75
C MET A 72 13.97 -7.45 -17.59
N GLY A 73 13.62 -7.68 -18.86
CA GLY A 73 14.36 -8.54 -19.79
C GLY A 73 13.97 -10.01 -19.66
N ALA A 74 14.23 -10.77 -20.73
CA ALA A 74 13.78 -12.16 -20.87
C ALA A 74 14.39 -13.12 -19.83
N ASP A 75 15.63 -12.86 -19.39
CA ASP A 75 16.36 -13.71 -18.45
C ASP A 75 16.06 -13.39 -16.98
N ASN A 76 15.15 -12.44 -16.72
CA ASN A 76 14.85 -12.03 -15.35
C ASN A 76 14.03 -13.11 -14.63
N ARG A 77 14.63 -13.71 -13.60
CA ARG A 77 14.01 -14.76 -12.76
C ARG A 77 12.65 -14.38 -12.16
N MET A 78 12.34 -13.09 -12.04
CA MET A 78 11.09 -12.60 -11.46
C MET A 78 9.99 -12.37 -12.52
N ALA A 79 10.34 -12.22 -13.80
CA ALA A 79 9.37 -11.91 -14.87
C ALA A 79 8.24 -12.96 -15.02
N PRO A 80 8.47 -14.27 -14.85
CA PRO A 80 7.40 -15.27 -14.85
C PRO A 80 6.41 -15.12 -13.69
N HIS A 81 6.83 -14.48 -12.59
CA HIS A 81 6.03 -14.34 -11.37
C HIS A 81 5.36 -12.97 -11.24
N LEU A 82 5.56 -12.06 -12.20
CA LEU A 82 5.06 -10.69 -12.11
C LEU A 82 3.54 -10.63 -11.94
N SER A 83 2.79 -11.50 -12.61
CA SER A 83 1.32 -11.52 -12.50
C SER A 83 0.86 -11.79 -11.06
N LYS A 84 1.69 -12.39 -10.20
CA LYS A 84 1.32 -12.60 -8.79
C LYS A 84 1.07 -11.27 -8.06
N PHE A 85 1.69 -10.16 -8.48
CA PHE A 85 1.43 -8.85 -7.91
C PHE A 85 0.02 -8.35 -8.24
N THR A 86 -0.36 -8.41 -9.51
CA THR A 86 -1.66 -7.96 -10.02
C THR A 86 -2.79 -8.92 -9.68
N ASP A 87 -2.55 -10.23 -9.68
CA ASP A 87 -3.48 -11.27 -9.22
C ASP A 87 -3.85 -11.02 -7.75
N THR A 88 -2.86 -10.72 -6.91
CA THR A 88 -3.05 -10.50 -5.47
C THR A 88 -3.68 -9.14 -5.19
N GLY A 89 -3.12 -8.06 -5.74
CA GLY A 89 -3.63 -6.70 -5.53
C GLY A 89 -4.98 -6.43 -6.20
N GLY A 90 -5.31 -7.15 -7.26
CA GLY A 90 -6.58 -7.00 -7.98
C GLY A 90 -7.79 -7.54 -7.22
N VAL A 91 -7.58 -8.53 -6.35
CA VAL A 91 -8.66 -9.15 -5.55
C VAL A 91 -8.69 -8.68 -4.10
N ALA A 92 -7.61 -8.07 -3.61
CA ALA A 92 -7.56 -7.48 -2.27
C ALA A 92 -8.68 -6.43 -2.08
N THR A 93 -9.37 -6.50 -0.94
CA THR A 93 -10.49 -5.60 -0.62
C THR A 93 -10.24 -4.70 0.58
N ASN A 94 -9.15 -4.91 1.31
CA ASN A 94 -8.84 -4.15 2.52
C ASN A 94 -7.82 -3.05 2.24
N PHE A 95 -8.00 -1.91 2.90
CA PHE A 95 -7.09 -0.76 2.86
C PHE A 95 -6.77 -0.35 4.30
N PHE A 96 -5.52 0.09 4.55
CA PHE A 96 -5.20 0.60 5.88
C PHE A 96 -6.10 1.81 6.16
N PRO A 97 -6.72 1.90 7.34
CA PRO A 97 -7.53 3.06 7.67
C PRO A 97 -6.66 4.31 7.68
N ALA A 98 -7.16 5.39 7.08
CA ALA A 98 -6.55 6.70 7.22
C ALA A 98 -6.81 7.19 8.65
N LEU A 99 -5.79 7.10 9.51
CA LEU A 99 -5.84 7.57 10.89
C LEU A 99 -5.09 8.92 10.98
N PRO A 100 -5.58 9.88 11.78
CA PRO A 100 -4.82 11.11 12.03
C PRO A 100 -3.49 10.83 12.76
N VAL A 101 -3.35 9.64 13.35
CA VAL A 101 -2.19 9.18 14.12
C VAL A 101 -1.49 7.98 13.45
N THR A 102 -1.60 7.81 12.12
CA THR A 102 -1.02 6.66 11.39
C THR A 102 0.48 6.47 11.65
N ALA A 103 1.26 7.55 11.69
CA ALA A 103 2.69 7.46 11.99
C ALA A 103 2.96 6.88 13.39
N PHE A 104 2.26 7.39 14.41
CA PHE A 104 2.35 6.88 15.78
C PHE A 104 1.92 5.41 15.88
N TYR A 105 0.85 5.03 15.18
CA TYR A 105 0.41 3.63 15.10
C TYR A 105 1.51 2.71 14.53
N GLN A 106 2.19 3.13 13.45
CA GLN A 106 3.27 2.35 12.85
C GLN A 106 4.49 2.25 13.78
N ASP A 107 4.87 3.35 14.43
CA ASP A 107 5.99 3.37 15.36
C ASP A 107 5.74 2.45 16.57
N GLU A 108 4.54 2.48 17.14
CA GLU A 108 4.16 1.62 18.26
C GLU A 108 4.13 0.14 17.87
N LEU A 109 3.60 -0.20 16.68
CA LEU A 109 3.67 -1.57 16.17
C LEU A 109 5.11 -2.04 15.98
N ASN A 110 5.97 -1.21 15.38
CA ASN A 110 7.38 -1.55 15.16
C ASN A 110 8.12 -1.78 16.48
N ARG A 111 7.89 -0.92 17.48
CA ARG A 111 8.48 -1.07 18.82
C ARG A 111 8.06 -2.37 19.48
N VAL A 112 6.77 -2.66 19.49
CA VAL A 112 6.24 -3.89 20.11
C VAL A 112 6.69 -5.13 19.36
N TYR A 113 6.74 -5.09 18.03
CA TYR A 113 7.25 -6.20 17.21
C TYR A 113 8.68 -6.56 17.61
N ASP A 114 9.57 -5.59 17.80
CA ASP A 114 10.95 -5.84 18.23
C ASP A 114 11.01 -6.52 19.61
N LEU A 115 10.22 -6.05 20.58
CA LEU A 115 10.14 -6.66 21.93
C LEU A 115 9.62 -8.10 21.88
N VAL A 116 8.60 -8.37 21.06
CA VAL A 116 8.04 -9.71 20.89
C VAL A 116 9.06 -10.65 20.24
N MET A 117 9.76 -10.20 19.20
CA MET A 117 10.78 -11.00 18.51
C MET A 117 12.00 -11.30 19.39
N ARG A 118 12.31 -10.43 20.35
CA ARG A 118 13.36 -10.66 21.36
C ARG A 118 12.91 -11.52 22.54
N GLY A 119 11.63 -11.85 22.64
CA GLY A 119 11.06 -12.59 23.77
C GLY A 119 10.93 -11.75 25.05
N GLU A 120 11.03 -10.43 24.94
CA GLU A 120 10.89 -9.48 26.06
C GLU A 120 9.41 -9.17 26.37
N MET A 121 8.51 -9.52 25.44
CA MET A 121 7.07 -9.32 25.56
C MET A 121 6.31 -10.44 24.84
N THR A 122 5.12 -10.82 25.31
CA THR A 122 4.27 -11.78 24.58
C THR A 122 3.54 -11.06 23.44
N PRO A 123 3.18 -11.75 22.35
CA PRO A 123 2.40 -11.14 21.27
C PRO A 123 1.10 -10.47 21.76
N GLN A 124 0.38 -11.10 22.69
CA GLN A 124 -0.86 -10.54 23.22
C GLN A 124 -0.61 -9.27 24.05
N ALA A 125 0.36 -9.30 24.97
CA ALA A 125 0.70 -8.12 25.77
C ALA A 125 1.14 -6.95 24.89
N GLY A 126 1.88 -7.25 23.82
CA GLY A 126 2.25 -6.26 22.81
C GLY A 126 1.04 -5.62 22.13
N LEU A 127 0.09 -6.43 21.64
CA LEU A 127 -1.11 -5.92 21.00
C LEU A 127 -1.94 -5.06 21.96
N ASP A 128 -2.10 -5.50 23.21
CA ASP A 128 -2.83 -4.74 24.24
C ASP A 128 -2.18 -3.36 24.50
N GLU A 129 -0.84 -3.31 24.52
CA GLU A 129 -0.08 -2.07 24.72
C GLU A 129 -0.23 -1.12 23.53
N VAL A 130 -0.10 -1.62 22.29
CA VAL A 130 -0.33 -0.81 21.08
C VAL A 130 -1.75 -0.27 21.08
N THR A 131 -2.76 -1.10 21.37
CA THR A 131 -4.16 -0.66 21.43
C THR A 131 -4.35 0.47 22.42
N LYS A 132 -3.83 0.34 23.64
CA LYS A 132 -3.92 1.39 24.67
C LYS A 132 -3.26 2.69 24.22
N ASN A 133 -2.04 2.63 23.71
CA ASN A 133 -1.26 3.82 23.38
C ASN A 133 -1.82 4.54 22.16
N VAL A 134 -2.18 3.79 21.11
CA VAL A 134 -2.75 4.36 19.88
C VAL A 134 -4.13 4.95 20.15
N GLN A 135 -4.96 4.30 20.97
CA GLN A 135 -6.26 4.88 21.34
C GLN A 135 -6.09 6.20 22.10
N ALA A 136 -5.17 6.26 23.06
CA ALA A 136 -4.90 7.50 23.79
C ALA A 136 -4.41 8.64 22.88
N GLU A 137 -3.61 8.34 21.86
CA GLU A 137 -3.15 9.35 20.90
C GLU A 137 -4.25 9.77 19.93
N LEU A 138 -5.08 8.81 19.49
CA LEU A 138 -6.25 9.09 18.65
C LEU A 138 -7.25 9.99 19.39
N ASP A 139 -7.52 9.72 20.66
CA ASP A 139 -8.43 10.54 21.48
C ASP A 139 -7.95 11.98 21.58
N LYS A 140 -6.64 12.20 21.76
CA LYS A 140 -6.05 13.56 21.76
C LYS A 140 -6.28 14.25 20.42
N ALA A 141 -5.94 13.59 19.32
CA ALA A 141 -6.02 14.16 17.97
C ALA A 141 -7.47 14.47 17.51
N LEU A 142 -8.47 13.76 18.04
CA LEU A 142 -9.87 13.98 17.70
C LEU A 142 -10.60 14.94 18.65
N SER A 143 -10.01 15.22 19.82
CA SER A 143 -10.58 16.15 20.81
C SER A 143 -10.26 17.63 20.56
N SER A 144 -9.38 17.90 19.59
CA SER A 144 -8.95 19.24 19.14
C SER A 144 -9.73 19.71 17.92
#